data_AF-A0A7S4MRL9-F1
#
_entry.id   AF-A0A7S4MRL9-F1
#
_cell.length_a   1.000
_cell.length_b   1.000
_cell.length_c   1.000
_cell.angle_alpha   90.00
_cell.angle_beta   90.00
_cell.angle_gamma   90.00
#
_symmetry.space_group_name_H-M   'P 1'
#
loop_
_entity.id
_entity.type
_entity.pdbx_description
1 polymer ?
#
loop_
_entity_poly.entity_id
_entity_poly.type
_entity_poly.pdbx_seq_one_letter_code
_entity_poly.pdbx_strand_id
1 'polypeptide(L)'
;SARHHHHPPSSSSSSSSSRERVVPAAFFPRRDDMDSFLSWAFFAKHCPSLTPSEFSELEKIYSTLEERHSITFLPGRTKGLVPMRLTLDDVDPLYRPLGVYLFFAMLYMAGCLALNVAGFRFHRAKEGGLTYWHRPGDEGKATATTEEEEEEATKGYPLRRPRKRRRRRHPRGGGARRRRCRRPRLRPECWRTDPSPRSGPRPIPPPRP
;
A
#
# COMPACT_ATOMS: atom_id res chain seq x y z
N SER A 1 3.16 39.64 36.50
CA SER A 1 2.09 39.76 35.50
C SER A 1 2.21 38.68 34.43
N ALA A 2 1.50 37.57 34.60
CA ALA A 2 1.48 36.45 33.64
C ALA A 2 0.32 36.66 32.64
N ARG A 3 0.65 36.78 31.33
CA ARG A 3 -0.35 36.84 30.26
C ARG A 3 -0.74 35.42 29.85
N HIS A 4 -1.94 35.01 30.24
CA HIS A 4 -2.59 33.81 29.72
C HIS A 4 -3.03 34.04 28.28
N HIS A 5 -2.36 33.40 27.33
CA HIS A 5 -2.81 33.32 25.94
C HIS A 5 -3.87 32.22 25.82
N HIS A 6 -5.14 32.62 25.76
CA HIS A 6 -6.25 31.75 25.39
C HIS A 6 -6.21 31.50 23.87
N HIS A 7 -5.90 30.28 23.46
CA HIS A 7 -6.15 29.83 22.09
C HIS A 7 -7.61 29.40 21.96
N PRO A 8 -8.38 29.93 20.99
CA PRO A 8 -9.73 29.46 20.73
C PRO A 8 -9.69 28.02 20.17
N PRO A 9 -10.65 27.16 20.54
CA PRO A 9 -10.77 25.83 19.97
C PRO A 9 -11.15 25.93 18.49
N SER A 10 -10.26 25.49 17.61
CA SER A 10 -10.51 25.31 16.18
C SER A 10 -11.45 24.11 15.99
N SER A 11 -12.76 24.38 16.03
CA SER A 11 -13.81 23.46 15.62
C SER A 11 -13.82 23.32 14.10
N SER A 12 -12.86 22.57 13.55
CA SER A 12 -12.94 22.05 12.19
C SER A 12 -13.94 20.89 12.17
N SER A 13 -15.23 21.22 12.13
CA SER A 13 -16.28 20.29 11.76
C SER A 13 -16.11 19.96 10.28
N SER A 14 -15.27 18.97 10.01
CA SER A 14 -15.19 18.30 8.71
C SER A 14 -16.53 17.61 8.48
N SER A 15 -17.50 18.37 7.97
CA SER A 15 -18.73 17.85 7.40
C SER A 15 -18.32 16.98 6.20
N SER A 16 -18.03 15.71 6.50
CA SER A 16 -17.97 14.61 5.56
C SER A 16 -19.38 14.47 4.97
N SER A 17 -19.68 15.37 4.04
CA SER A 17 -20.75 15.25 3.08
C SER A 17 -20.43 14.00 2.28
N SER A 18 -20.89 12.86 2.78
CA SER A 18 -21.04 11.63 2.04
C SER A 18 -21.92 11.94 0.85
N ARG A 19 -21.31 12.43 -0.24
CA ARG A 19 -21.89 12.41 -1.56
C ARG A 19 -22.06 10.93 -1.86
N GLU A 20 -23.22 10.42 -1.49
CA GLU A 20 -23.80 9.23 -2.05
C GLU A 20 -23.74 9.44 -3.56
N ARG A 21 -22.73 8.86 -4.19
CA ARG A 21 -22.63 8.85 -5.64
C ARG A 21 -23.81 8.00 -6.06
N VAL A 22 -24.92 8.64 -6.39
CA VAL A 22 -26.02 8.01 -7.11
C VAL A 22 -25.41 7.55 -8.41
N VAL A 23 -24.97 6.29 -8.43
CA VAL A 23 -24.51 5.65 -9.64
C VAL A 23 -25.75 5.54 -10.49
N PRO A 24 -25.84 6.21 -11.65
CA PRO A 24 -27.02 6.12 -12.49
C PRO A 24 -27.28 4.64 -12.75
N ALA A 25 -28.52 4.18 -12.51
CA ALA A 25 -28.92 2.77 -12.66
C ALA A 25 -28.57 2.19 -14.05
N ALA A 26 -28.30 3.05 -15.03
CA ALA A 26 -27.79 2.72 -16.35
C ALA A 26 -26.35 2.16 -16.39
N PHE A 27 -25.59 2.16 -15.28
CA PHE A 27 -24.19 1.71 -15.25
C PHE A 27 -24.01 0.29 -14.71
N PHE A 28 -25.07 -0.46 -14.44
CA PHE A 28 -24.90 -1.85 -14.06
C PHE A 28 -24.41 -2.69 -15.24
N PRO A 29 -23.26 -3.39 -15.12
CA PRO A 29 -22.75 -4.22 -16.19
C PRO A 29 -23.73 -5.36 -16.47
N ARG A 30 -23.92 -5.65 -17.76
CA ARG A 30 -24.78 -6.75 -18.19
C ARG A 30 -24.00 -8.06 -18.22
N ARG A 31 -24.72 -9.17 -18.37
CA ARG A 31 -24.15 -10.52 -18.33
C ARG A 31 -23.02 -10.71 -19.34
N ASP A 32 -23.17 -10.24 -20.58
CA ASP A 32 -22.14 -10.43 -21.62
C ASP A 32 -20.84 -9.66 -21.30
N ASP A 33 -20.96 -8.50 -20.64
CA ASP A 33 -19.83 -7.70 -20.18
C ASP A 33 -19.08 -8.43 -19.06
N MET A 34 -19.84 -9.02 -18.14
CA MET A 34 -19.32 -9.84 -17.03
C MET A 34 -18.72 -11.16 -17.54
N ASP A 35 -19.30 -11.81 -18.54
CA ASP A 35 -18.76 -13.03 -19.16
C ASP A 35 -17.39 -12.75 -19.75
N SER A 36 -17.26 -11.63 -20.48
CA SER A 36 -15.99 -11.19 -21.05
C SER A 36 -14.94 -10.87 -20.00
N PHE A 37 -15.36 -10.32 -18.85
CA PHE A 37 -14.47 -10.02 -17.73
C PHE A 37 -14.05 -11.29 -16.97
N LEU A 38 -15.00 -12.17 -16.63
CA LEU A 38 -14.76 -13.40 -15.88
C LEU A 38 -13.97 -14.42 -16.71
N SER A 39 -14.27 -14.54 -18.01
CA SER A 39 -13.50 -15.40 -18.92
C SER A 39 -12.02 -15.02 -18.92
N TRP A 40 -11.76 -13.72 -18.91
CA TRP A 40 -10.41 -13.17 -18.84
C TRP A 40 -9.78 -13.34 -17.47
N ALA A 41 -10.49 -12.97 -16.40
CA ALA A 41 -9.95 -12.97 -15.03
C ALA A 41 -9.58 -14.38 -14.53
N PHE A 42 -10.39 -15.38 -14.85
CA PHE A 42 -10.19 -16.75 -14.36
C PHE A 42 -9.44 -17.65 -15.34
N PHE A 43 -9.61 -17.44 -16.65
CA PHE A 43 -9.06 -18.34 -17.67
C PHE A 43 -8.04 -17.68 -18.60
N ALA A 44 -7.80 -16.38 -18.48
CA ALA A 44 -6.95 -15.58 -19.39
C ALA A 44 -7.34 -15.75 -20.88
N LYS A 45 -8.64 -15.98 -21.15
CA LYS A 45 -9.19 -16.26 -22.49
C LYS A 45 -10.32 -15.30 -22.83
N HIS A 46 -10.57 -15.16 -24.13
CA HIS A 46 -11.77 -14.50 -24.62
C HIS A 46 -12.99 -15.41 -24.47
N CYS A 47 -14.15 -14.86 -24.14
CA CYS A 47 -15.40 -15.61 -23.97
C CYS A 47 -15.69 -16.63 -25.10
N PRO A 48 -15.61 -16.29 -26.41
CA PRO A 48 -15.86 -17.27 -27.48
C PRO A 48 -14.81 -18.39 -27.59
N SER A 49 -13.68 -18.29 -26.90
CA SER A 49 -12.61 -19.31 -26.89
C SER A 49 -12.67 -20.24 -25.67
N LEU A 50 -13.70 -20.10 -24.83
CA LEU A 50 -13.91 -20.99 -23.69
C LEU A 50 -14.34 -22.38 -24.14
N THR A 51 -13.80 -23.39 -23.47
CA THR A 51 -14.27 -24.78 -23.60
C THR A 51 -15.61 -24.96 -22.87
N PRO A 52 -16.44 -25.95 -23.24
CA PRO A 52 -17.73 -26.19 -22.58
C PRO A 52 -17.60 -26.44 -21.06
N SER A 53 -16.51 -27.08 -20.63
CA SER A 53 -16.20 -27.27 -19.21
C SER A 53 -15.90 -25.96 -18.48
N GLU A 54 -15.14 -25.05 -19.10
CA GLU A 54 -14.85 -23.73 -18.52
C GLU A 54 -16.12 -22.86 -18.44
N PHE A 55 -17.00 -22.98 -19.43
CA PHE A 55 -18.30 -22.32 -19.41
C PHE A 55 -19.17 -22.82 -18.25
N SER A 56 -19.16 -24.13 -17.97
CA SER A 56 -19.85 -24.70 -16.81
C SER A 56 -19.32 -24.16 -15.47
N GLU A 57 -18.01 -23.96 -15.34
CA GLU A 57 -17.43 -23.32 -14.15
C GLU A 57 -17.84 -21.85 -14.04
N LEU A 58 -17.94 -21.13 -15.16
CA LEU A 58 -18.37 -19.74 -15.20
C LEU A 58 -19.84 -19.58 -14.73
N GLU A 59 -20.72 -20.51 -15.12
CA GLU A 59 -22.10 -20.58 -14.59
C GLU A 59 -22.14 -20.83 -13.08
N LYS A 60 -21.27 -21.69 -12.53
CA LYS A 60 -21.19 -21.91 -11.07
C LYS A 60 -20.78 -20.64 -10.33
N ILE A 61 -19.91 -19.83 -10.92
CA ILE A 61 -19.51 -18.53 -10.37
C ILE A 61 -20.73 -17.60 -10.31
N TYR A 62 -21.55 -17.54 -11.36
CA TYR A 62 -22.79 -16.77 -11.33
C TYR A 62 -23.77 -17.26 -10.27
N SER A 63 -24.01 -18.57 -10.16
CA SER A 63 -24.88 -19.13 -9.13
C SER A 63 -24.41 -18.74 -7.71
N THR A 64 -23.09 -18.75 -7.49
CA THR A 64 -22.50 -18.35 -6.20
C THR A 64 -22.66 -16.85 -5.92
N LEU A 65 -22.53 -16.01 -6.96
CA LEU A 65 -22.73 -14.55 -6.86
C LEU A 65 -24.18 -14.21 -6.54
N GLU A 66 -25.13 -14.87 -7.20
CA GLU A 66 -26.56 -14.69 -6.98
C GLU A 66 -26.97 -15.15 -5.57
N GLU A 67 -26.50 -16.33 -5.14
CA GLU A 67 -26.82 -16.89 -3.82
C GLU A 67 -26.25 -16.03 -2.68
N ARG A 68 -24.98 -15.62 -2.78
CA ARG A 68 -24.29 -14.94 -1.67
C ARG A 68 -24.49 -13.43 -1.64
N HIS A 69 -24.68 -12.81 -2.80
CA HIS A 69 -24.71 -11.36 -2.93
C HIS A 69 -26.04 -10.83 -3.48
N SER A 70 -26.97 -11.70 -3.88
CA SER A 70 -28.27 -11.32 -4.47
C SER A 70 -28.12 -10.38 -5.67
N ILE A 71 -27.03 -10.53 -6.43
CA ILE A 71 -26.76 -9.75 -7.64
C ILE A 71 -27.28 -10.53 -8.84
N THR A 72 -28.24 -9.95 -9.55
CA THR A 72 -28.77 -10.49 -10.80
C THR A 72 -28.25 -9.67 -11.98
N PHE A 73 -27.72 -10.36 -13.00
CA PHE A 73 -27.18 -9.72 -14.20
C PHE A 73 -28.21 -9.81 -15.34
N LEU A 74 -28.59 -8.67 -15.91
CA LEU A 74 -29.47 -8.65 -17.08
C LEU A 74 -28.74 -9.16 -18.32
N PRO A 75 -29.41 -9.89 -19.22
CA PRO A 75 -28.80 -10.33 -20.47
C PRO A 75 -28.46 -9.15 -21.40
N GLY A 76 -27.45 -9.35 -22.24
CA GLY A 76 -27.00 -8.42 -23.27
C GLY A 76 -25.71 -7.70 -22.93
N ARG A 77 -25.38 -6.69 -23.73
CA ARG A 77 -24.12 -5.93 -23.65
C ARG A 77 -24.36 -4.44 -23.45
N THR A 78 -23.61 -3.82 -22.55
CA THR A 78 -23.72 -2.38 -22.28
C THR A 78 -22.97 -1.60 -23.36
N LYS A 79 -23.65 -0.69 -24.07
CA LYS A 79 -23.02 0.10 -25.13
C LYS A 79 -21.94 1.01 -24.54
N GLY A 80 -20.71 0.91 -25.05
CA GLY A 80 -19.57 1.73 -24.62
C GLY A 80 -18.86 1.24 -23.37
N LEU A 81 -19.30 0.14 -22.76
CA LEU A 81 -18.57 -0.50 -21.67
C LEU A 81 -17.57 -1.50 -22.26
N VAL A 82 -16.28 -1.26 -22.02
CA VAL A 82 -15.20 -2.21 -22.32
C VAL A 82 -14.52 -2.55 -21.00
N PRO A 83 -14.56 -3.82 -20.54
CA PRO A 83 -13.90 -4.19 -19.30
C PRO A 83 -12.39 -4.01 -19.46
N MET A 84 -11.78 -3.24 -18.57
CA MET A 84 -10.35 -2.94 -18.59
C MET A 84 -9.57 -4.19 -18.14
N ARG A 85 -8.67 -4.68 -18.98
CA ARG A 85 -7.89 -5.89 -18.75
C ARG A 85 -6.52 -5.50 -18.24
N LEU A 86 -6.43 -5.18 -16.96
CA LEU A 86 -5.21 -4.64 -16.34
C LEU A 86 -3.90 -5.42 -16.61
N THR A 87 -3.98 -6.73 -16.90
CA THR A 87 -2.80 -7.58 -17.17
C THR A 87 -2.55 -7.86 -18.65
N LEU A 88 -3.48 -7.51 -19.54
CA LEU A 88 -3.51 -8.01 -20.92
C LEU A 88 -3.74 -6.90 -21.94
N ASP A 89 -4.34 -5.80 -21.52
CA ASP A 89 -4.22 -4.56 -22.28
C ASP A 89 -2.74 -4.19 -22.32
N ASP A 90 -2.25 -3.81 -23.49
CA ASP A 90 -1.02 -3.04 -23.63
C ASP A 90 -1.24 -1.73 -22.88
N VAL A 91 -1.11 -1.80 -21.56
CA VAL A 91 -0.84 -0.63 -20.76
C VAL A 91 0.48 -0.19 -21.33
N ASP A 92 0.46 0.78 -22.23
CA ASP A 92 1.61 1.63 -22.48
C ASP A 92 2.02 2.02 -21.07
N PRO A 93 3.09 1.40 -20.51
CA PRO A 93 3.60 1.91 -19.29
C PRO A 93 4.09 3.24 -19.77
N LEU A 94 3.32 4.30 -19.51
CA LEU A 94 3.75 5.66 -19.66
C LEU A 94 4.86 5.73 -18.62
N TYR A 95 6.01 5.21 -19.04
CA TYR A 95 7.15 4.87 -18.24
C TYR A 95 7.51 6.23 -17.76
N ARG A 96 7.13 6.56 -16.51
CA ARG A 96 7.20 7.92 -15.99
C ARG A 96 8.54 8.44 -16.46
N PRO A 97 8.56 9.39 -17.43
CA PRO A 97 9.73 9.55 -18.26
C PRO A 97 10.88 9.77 -17.30
N LEU A 98 12.07 9.22 -17.57
CA LEU A 98 13.19 9.31 -16.64
C LEU A 98 13.41 10.76 -16.15
N GLY A 99 13.00 11.75 -16.97
CA GLY A 99 12.87 13.16 -16.61
C GLY A 99 12.01 13.48 -15.38
N VAL A 100 10.86 12.83 -15.14
CA VAL A 100 10.04 13.02 -13.93
C VAL A 100 10.81 12.58 -12.69
N TYR A 101 11.48 11.42 -12.73
CA TYR A 101 12.30 10.96 -11.61
C TYR A 101 13.51 11.87 -11.39
N LEU A 102 14.15 12.29 -12.48
CA LEU A 102 15.27 13.24 -12.43
C LEU A 102 14.83 14.59 -11.84
N PHE A 103 13.65 15.08 -12.21
CA PHE A 103 13.08 16.31 -11.68
C PHE A 103 12.84 16.23 -10.17
N PHE A 104 12.20 15.15 -9.70
CA PHE A 104 12.02 14.95 -8.25
C PHE A 104 13.35 14.74 -7.52
N ALA A 105 14.32 14.06 -8.13
CA ALA A 105 15.66 13.93 -7.55
C ALA A 105 16.37 15.29 -7.44
N MET A 106 16.25 16.16 -8.45
CA MET A 106 16.78 17.52 -8.41
C MET A 106 16.10 18.36 -7.32
N LEU A 107 14.77 18.31 -7.19
CA LEU A 107 14.05 19.00 -6.11
C LEU A 107 14.48 18.51 -4.73
N TYR A 108 14.64 17.20 -4.56
CA TYR A 108 15.12 16.62 -3.31
C TYR A 108 16.54 17.08 -2.98
N MET A 109 17.45 17.08 -3.97
CA MET A 109 18.82 17.57 -3.82
C MET A 109 18.86 19.06 -3.49
N ALA A 110 18.03 19.87 -4.15
CA ALA A 110 17.91 21.31 -3.87
C ALA A 110 17.41 21.55 -2.43
N GLY A 111 16.41 20.79 -1.97
CA GLY A 111 15.94 20.85 -0.58
C GLY A 111 17.02 20.45 0.43
N CYS A 112 17.78 19.39 0.15
CA CYS A 112 18.93 18.99 0.97
C CYS A 112 20.00 20.08 1.02
N LEU A 113 20.29 20.73 -0.11
CA LEU A 113 21.28 21.80 -0.18
C LEU A 113 20.82 23.04 0.58
N ALA A 114 19.56 23.45 0.41
CA ALA A 114 18.97 24.57 1.12
C ALA A 114 19.00 24.37 2.64
N LEU A 115 18.67 23.16 3.12
CA LEU A 115 18.75 22.80 4.53
C LEU A 115 20.20 22.81 5.05
N ASN A 116 21.15 22.30 4.28
CA ASN A 116 22.57 22.35 4.64
C ASN A 116 23.09 23.80 4.75
N VAL A 117 22.72 24.69 3.83
CA VAL A 117 23.10 26.11 3.86
C VAL A 117 22.47 26.82 5.08
N ALA A 118 21.25 26.44 5.46
CA ALA A 118 20.59 26.93 6.67
C ALA A 118 21.18 26.37 7.99
N GLY A 119 22.24 25.55 7.93
CA GLY A 119 22.92 24.99 9.09
C GLY A 119 22.27 23.72 9.66
N PHE A 120 21.29 23.14 8.97
CA PHE A 120 20.75 21.84 9.37
C PHE A 120 21.71 20.73 8.92
N ARG A 121 21.90 19.74 9.79
CA ARG A 121 22.67 18.53 9.51
C ARG A 121 21.73 17.33 9.43
N PHE A 122 21.94 16.50 8.40
CA PHE A 122 21.19 15.27 8.22
C PHE A 122 21.69 14.19 9.18
N HIS A 123 20.79 13.56 9.93
CA HIS A 123 21.11 12.48 10.85
C HIS A 123 20.28 11.24 10.52
N ARG A 124 20.96 10.10 10.51
CA ARG A 124 20.37 8.77 10.30
C ARG A 124 20.60 7.93 11.54
N ALA A 125 19.52 7.61 12.26
CA ALA A 125 19.60 6.78 13.45
C ALA A 125 20.01 5.35 13.08
N LYS A 126 21.08 4.84 13.71
CA LYS A 126 21.64 3.51 13.40
C LYS A 126 20.69 2.35 13.73
N GLU A 127 19.84 2.51 14.73
CA GLU A 127 18.99 1.41 15.25
C GLU A 127 17.50 1.52 14.86
N GLY A 128 17.07 2.62 14.24
CA GLY A 128 15.64 2.89 13.99
C GLY A 128 15.29 3.26 12.55
N GLY A 129 16.27 3.41 11.65
CA GLY A 129 16.03 3.85 10.27
C GLY A 129 15.45 5.27 10.14
N LEU A 130 15.15 5.93 11.25
CA LEU A 130 14.62 7.28 11.28
C LEU A 130 15.67 8.25 10.74
N THR A 131 15.24 9.03 9.76
CA THR A 131 16.03 10.10 9.15
C THR A 131 15.40 11.42 9.55
N TYR A 132 16.22 12.35 10.04
CA TYR A 132 15.77 13.68 10.44
C TYR A 132 16.85 14.72 10.21
N TRP A 133 16.44 15.98 10.14
CA TRP A 133 17.33 17.13 10.04
C TRP A 133 17.38 17.83 11.40
N HIS A 134 18.58 18.09 11.89
CA HIS A 134 18.80 18.76 13.17
C HIS A 134 19.71 19.98 12.97
N ARG A 135 19.30 21.12 13.50
CA ARG A 135 20.14 22.33 13.56
C ARG A 135 20.63 22.46 15.01
N PRO A 136 21.95 22.39 15.28
CA PRO A 136 22.44 22.64 16.63
C PRO A 136 22.03 24.05 17.05
N GLY A 137 21.45 24.19 18.24
CA GLY A 137 21.22 25.50 18.83
C GLY A 137 22.56 26.18 19.10
N ASP A 138 22.62 27.50 19.05
CA ASP A 138 23.77 28.26 19.53
C ASP A 138 23.84 28.09 21.06
N GLU A 139 24.51 27.04 21.54
CA GLU A 139 24.70 26.77 22.97
C GLU A 139 25.59 27.83 23.65
N GLY A 140 26.01 28.88 22.94
CA GLY A 140 26.94 29.92 23.39
C GLY A 140 26.34 31.17 24.03
N LYS A 141 25.05 31.20 24.43
CA LYS A 141 24.48 32.36 25.16
C LYS A 141 23.54 32.03 26.33
N ALA A 142 23.38 30.76 26.71
CA ALA A 142 22.48 30.37 27.80
C ALA A 142 23.22 29.92 29.08
N THR A 143 24.54 30.02 29.13
CA THR A 143 25.34 29.65 30.31
C THR A 143 26.17 30.86 30.79
N ALA A 144 25.49 31.85 31.38
CA ALA A 144 26.16 32.89 32.17
C ALA A 144 25.25 33.54 33.24
N THR A 145 24.13 32.93 33.62
CA THR A 145 23.23 33.52 34.63
C THR A 145 22.56 32.49 35.54
N THR A 146 23.17 31.32 35.73
CA THR A 146 22.61 30.31 36.65
C THR A 146 23.73 29.55 37.37
N GLU A 147 24.66 30.28 37.98
CA GLU A 147 25.53 29.72 39.04
C GLU A 147 25.41 30.49 40.37
N GLU A 148 24.66 31.61 40.43
CA GLU A 148 24.44 32.34 41.70
C GLU A 148 23.04 32.12 42.33
N GLU A 149 22.14 31.34 41.71
CA GLU A 149 20.81 31.06 42.27
C GLU A 149 20.59 29.57 42.65
N GLU A 150 21.65 28.76 42.72
CA GLU A 150 21.60 27.37 43.22
C GLU A 150 22.00 27.22 44.71
N GLU A 151 22.26 28.32 45.44
CA GLU A 151 22.46 28.24 46.90
C GLU A 151 21.19 28.59 47.72
N GLU A 152 20.19 29.27 47.14
CA GLU A 152 18.97 29.66 47.87
C GLU A 152 17.68 28.91 47.45
N ALA A 153 17.76 27.86 46.61
CA ALA A 153 16.60 27.06 46.22
C ALA A 153 16.57 25.64 46.80
N THR A 154 17.50 25.28 47.70
CA THR A 154 17.55 23.98 48.40
C THR A 154 16.63 23.87 49.61
N LYS A 155 15.75 24.84 49.87
CA LYS A 155 14.65 24.73 50.85
C LYS A 155 13.29 24.79 50.16
N GLY A 156 12.74 23.64 49.75
CA GLY A 156 11.28 23.52 49.74
C GLY A 156 10.60 22.78 48.59
N TYR A 157 11.32 22.27 47.59
CA TYR A 157 10.67 21.40 46.60
C TYR A 157 11.15 19.95 46.77
N PRO A 158 10.29 19.02 47.22
CA PRO A 158 10.64 17.62 47.24
C PRO A 158 10.88 17.19 45.80
N LEU A 159 12.16 17.04 45.44
CA LEU A 159 12.61 16.36 44.23
C LEU A 159 11.82 15.07 44.11
N ARG A 160 10.88 15.06 43.16
CA ARG A 160 10.07 13.90 42.82
C ARG A 160 11.03 12.91 42.18
N ARG A 161 11.70 12.12 43.03
CA ARG A 161 12.67 11.10 42.66
C ARG A 161 12.09 10.35 41.46
N PRO A 162 12.86 10.17 40.36
CA PRO A 162 12.40 9.37 39.24
C PRO A 162 12.01 8.01 39.82
N ARG A 163 10.70 7.72 39.78
CA ARG A 163 10.15 6.45 40.21
C ARG A 163 10.94 5.42 39.43
N LYS A 164 11.88 4.74 40.09
CA LYS A 164 12.54 3.54 39.61
C LYS A 164 11.39 2.64 39.21
N ARG A 165 11.11 2.60 37.91
CA ARG A 165 10.08 1.77 37.33
C ARG A 165 10.58 0.36 37.63
N ARG A 166 10.05 -0.20 38.72
CA ARG A 166 10.30 -1.54 39.22
C ARG A 166 10.21 -2.41 37.97
N ARG A 167 11.36 -2.88 37.48
CA ARG A 167 11.42 -3.93 36.47
C ARG A 167 10.68 -5.09 37.11
N ARG A 168 9.38 -5.20 36.79
CA ARG A 168 8.60 -6.41 37.07
C ARG A 168 9.34 -7.49 36.33
N ARG A 169 10.15 -8.24 37.07
CA ARG A 169 10.69 -9.52 36.65
C ARG A 169 9.46 -10.34 36.27
N HIS A 170 9.23 -10.49 34.97
CA HIS A 170 8.28 -11.48 34.50
C HIS A 170 8.75 -12.84 35.05
N PRO A 171 7.86 -13.62 35.68
CA PRO A 171 8.19 -14.97 36.08
C PRO A 171 8.66 -15.73 34.84
N ARG A 172 9.74 -16.48 35.00
CA ARG A 172 10.23 -17.50 34.07
C ARG A 172 9.14 -18.57 33.95
N GLY A 173 8.12 -18.28 33.15
CA GLY A 173 7.10 -19.23 32.77
C GLY A 173 7.60 -20.07 31.60
N GLY A 174 7.84 -21.35 31.88
CA GLY A 174 7.70 -22.45 30.92
C GLY A 174 8.62 -22.42 29.72
N GLY A 175 9.59 -23.35 29.71
CA GLY A 175 10.29 -23.75 28.50
C GLY A 175 9.31 -24.27 27.45
N ALA A 176 8.79 -23.37 26.62
CA ALA A 176 8.24 -23.72 25.33
C ALA A 176 9.43 -24.17 24.48
N ARG A 177 9.61 -25.50 24.41
CA ARG A 177 10.46 -26.19 23.45
C ARG A 177 10.36 -25.45 22.13
N ARG A 178 11.44 -24.76 21.76
CA ARG A 178 11.64 -24.26 20.40
C ARG A 178 11.69 -25.49 19.51
N ARG A 179 10.52 -25.93 19.05
CA ARG A 179 10.40 -26.72 17.82
C ARG A 179 11.04 -25.82 16.78
N ARG A 180 12.28 -26.14 16.42
CA ARG A 180 12.93 -25.61 15.24
C ARG A 180 11.95 -25.88 14.11
N CYS A 181 11.21 -24.87 13.68
CA CYS A 181 10.63 -24.87 12.36
C CYS A 181 11.82 -24.95 11.43
N ARG A 182 12.23 -26.18 11.08
CA ARG A 182 12.97 -26.46 9.86
C ARG A 182 12.12 -25.79 8.80
N ARG A 183 12.55 -24.61 8.35
CA ARG A 183 12.11 -24.08 7.06
C ARG A 183 12.22 -25.25 6.10
N PRO A 184 11.13 -25.67 5.44
CA PRO A 184 11.26 -26.54 4.29
C PRO A 184 12.27 -25.84 3.39
N ARG A 185 13.40 -26.50 3.13
CA ARG A 185 14.19 -26.17 1.94
C ARG A 185 13.20 -26.41 0.81
N LEU A 186 12.58 -25.34 0.33
CA LEU A 186 11.97 -25.33 -0.99
C LEU A 186 13.11 -25.76 -1.91
N ARG A 187 13.01 -27.01 -2.37
CA ARG A 187 13.83 -27.47 -3.49
C ARG A 187 13.57 -26.46 -4.60
N PRO A 188 14.61 -25.97 -5.29
CA PRO A 188 14.40 -25.39 -6.59
C PRO A 188 13.87 -26.52 -7.46
N GLU A 189 12.55 -26.61 -7.61
CA GLU A 189 11.99 -27.41 -8.68
C GLU A 189 12.50 -26.81 -9.97
N CYS A 190 13.34 -27.58 -10.63
CA CYS A 190 13.68 -27.43 -12.01
C CYS A 190 12.39 -27.24 -12.80
N TRP A 191 12.14 -26.01 -13.22
CA TRP A 191 11.38 -25.71 -14.43
C TRP A 191 12.14 -26.36 -15.60
N ARG A 192 11.97 -27.68 -15.76
CA ARG A 192 12.14 -28.32 -17.05
C ARG A 192 11.01 -27.79 -17.91
N THR A 193 11.31 -26.78 -18.69
CA THR A 193 10.59 -26.50 -19.91
C THR A 193 10.77 -27.72 -20.82
N ASP A 194 9.80 -28.64 -20.81
CA ASP A 194 9.63 -29.56 -21.93
C ASP A 194 9.12 -28.73 -23.11
N PRO A 195 9.88 -28.60 -24.22
CA PRO A 195 9.35 -28.06 -25.45
C PRO A 195 8.35 -29.08 -26.02
N SER A 196 7.08 -28.94 -25.65
CA SER A 196 6.01 -29.65 -26.33
C SER A 196 6.03 -29.24 -27.81
N PRO A 197 6.12 -30.18 -28.76
CA PRO A 197 6.17 -29.86 -30.18
C PRO A 197 4.86 -29.19 -30.58
N ARG A 198 4.95 -27.94 -31.04
CA ARG A 198 3.85 -27.20 -31.67
C ARG A 198 3.25 -28.05 -32.80
N SER A 199 2.11 -28.66 -32.54
CA SER A 199 1.18 -29.10 -33.57
C SER A 199 0.58 -27.86 -34.22
N GLY A 200 1.22 -27.40 -35.29
CA GLY A 200 0.67 -26.34 -36.13
C GLY A 200 -0.68 -26.76 -36.75
N PRO A 201 -1.55 -25.78 -37.09
CA PRO A 201 -2.82 -26.05 -37.75
C PRO A 201 -2.58 -26.77 -39.09
N ARG A 202 -3.26 -27.90 -39.29
CA ARG A 202 -3.23 -28.63 -40.56
C ARG A 202 -3.84 -27.76 -41.67
N PRO A 203 -3.23 -27.70 -42.87
CA PRO A 203 -3.79 -26.97 -44.00
C PRO A 203 -5.15 -27.58 -44.42
N ILE A 204 -6.11 -26.71 -44.69
CA ILE A 204 -7.43 -27.06 -45.22
C ILE A 204 -7.24 -27.52 -46.67
N PRO A 205 -7.71 -28.72 -47.07
CA PRO A 205 -7.61 -29.17 -48.44
C PRO A 205 -8.47 -28.32 -49.37
N PRO A 206 -8.03 -28.06 -50.61
CA PRO A 206 -8.82 -27.30 -51.58
C PRO A 206 -10.12 -28.07 -51.95
N PRO A 207 -11.17 -27.34 -52.35
CA PRO A 207 -12.39 -27.97 -52.85
C PRO A 207 -12.08 -28.79 -54.10
N ARG A 208 -12.63 -30.01 -54.17
CA ARG A 208 -12.52 -30.87 -55.35
C ARG A 208 -13.42 -30.32 -56.47
N PRO A 209 -12.98 -30.39 -57.73
CA PRO A 209 -13.80 -30.08 -58.90
C PRO A 209 -14.94 -31.10 -59.07
#